data_AF-A0A8B5W9T1-F1
#
_entry.id   AF-A0A8B5W9T1-F1
#
_cell.length_a   1.000
_cell.length_b   1.000
_cell.length_c   1.000
_cell.angle_alpha   90.00
_cell.angle_beta   90.00
_cell.angle_gamma   90.00
#
_symmetry.space_group_name_H-M   'P 1'
#
loop_
_entity.id
_entity.type
_entity.pdbx_description
1 polymer ?
#
loop_
_entity_poly.entity_id
_entity_poly.type
_entity_poly.pdbx_seq_one_letter_code
_entity_poly.pdbx_strand_id
1 'polypeptide(L)'
;MIVTLFILMYNENEVRGLLKYSELSERDKRRRHQMIMHWPAFLITFFLMFSEVNYAVIMTLYTGMMVIELVIFGLLDIKFNYSLIELLKDALFLFFTNLIVVYLVTPLFLFALNYLTAANYIFTNNIRLAVSFIHFYLFWYAFINLTIKIKKNPLLKWKWEVTGIMASDKKRFAVK
;
A
#
# COMPACT_ATOMS: atom_id res chain seq x y z
N MET A 1 -4.74 -16.61 27.73
CA MET A 1 -5.89 -17.50 27.43
C MET A 1 -6.40 -17.38 26.00
N ILE A 2 -6.27 -16.22 25.32
CA ILE A 2 -6.65 -16.05 23.90
C ILE A 2 -5.63 -16.70 22.93
N VAL A 3 -4.35 -16.75 23.31
CA VAL A 3 -3.26 -17.34 22.48
C VAL A 3 -3.39 -18.86 22.35
N THR A 4 -3.98 -19.53 23.35
CA THR A 4 -4.11 -21.01 23.35
C THR A 4 -5.22 -21.51 22.43
N LEU A 5 -6.23 -20.67 22.14
CA LEU A 5 -7.33 -21.00 21.22
C LEU A 5 -6.94 -20.87 19.74
N PHE A 6 -5.92 -20.06 19.41
CA PHE A 6 -5.39 -19.96 18.05
C PHE A 6 -4.47 -21.14 17.68
N ILE A 7 -3.88 -21.80 18.68
CA ILE A 7 -2.94 -22.91 18.48
C ILE A 7 -3.68 -24.26 18.36
N LEU A 8 -4.85 -24.40 18.99
CA LEU A 8 -5.64 -25.66 18.93
C LEU A 8 -6.47 -25.83 17.64
N MET A 9 -6.52 -24.82 16.78
CA MET A 9 -7.07 -24.93 15.42
C MET A 9 -5.96 -25.10 14.37
N TYR A 10 -4.75 -25.49 14.81
CA TYR A 10 -3.60 -25.75 13.96
C TYR A 10 -3.48 -27.26 13.71
N ASN A 11 -4.16 -27.74 12.67
CA ASN A 11 -4.07 -29.12 12.22
C ASN A 11 -2.78 -29.28 11.39
N GLU A 12 -1.73 -29.87 11.97
CA GLU A 12 -0.44 -30.12 11.29
C GLU A 12 -0.58 -30.96 10.00
N ASN A 13 -1.69 -31.70 9.83
CA ASN A 13 -1.94 -32.46 8.61
C ASN A 13 -2.46 -31.61 7.44
N GLU A 14 -2.95 -30.38 7.66
CA GLU A 14 -3.25 -29.43 6.58
C GLU A 14 -1.99 -28.71 6.05
N VAL A 15 -0.89 -28.72 6.81
CA VAL A 15 0.38 -28.06 6.47
C VAL A 15 1.16 -28.83 5.40
N ARG A 16 0.91 -30.13 5.23
CA ARG A 16 1.52 -30.94 4.15
C ARG A 16 0.89 -30.72 2.77
N GLY A 17 -0.19 -29.94 2.69
CA GLY A 17 -0.81 -29.47 1.46
C GLY A 17 -0.63 -27.98 1.22
N LEU A 18 0.45 -27.37 1.73
CA LEU A 18 0.86 -26.01 1.39
C LEU A 18 1.24 -25.99 -0.10
N LEU A 19 0.23 -25.91 -0.97
CA LEU A 19 0.38 -25.60 -2.39
C LEU A 19 1.44 -24.50 -2.50
N LYS A 20 2.44 -24.72 -3.36
CA LYS A 20 3.46 -23.70 -3.62
C LYS A 20 2.71 -22.43 -4.04
N TYR A 21 3.23 -21.24 -3.73
CA TYR A 21 2.54 -19.99 -4.06
C TYR A 21 2.15 -19.92 -5.56
N SER A 22 2.94 -20.56 -6.43
CA SER A 22 2.70 -20.77 -7.87
C SER A 22 1.46 -21.60 -8.22
N GLU A 23 0.98 -22.45 -7.30
CA GLU A 23 -0.12 -23.40 -7.48
C GLU A 23 -1.44 -22.87 -6.89
N LEU A 24 -1.39 -21.76 -6.15
CA LEU A 24 -2.58 -21.10 -5.59
C LEU A 24 -3.34 -20.32 -6.68
N SER A 25 -4.67 -20.34 -6.60
CA SER A 25 -5.50 -19.46 -7.43
C SER A 25 -5.20 -18.00 -7.11
N GLU A 26 -5.36 -17.09 -8.08
CA GLU A 26 -5.15 -15.64 -7.89
C GLU A 26 -5.95 -15.06 -6.71
N ARG A 27 -7.14 -15.64 -6.48
CA ARG A 27 -8.01 -15.28 -5.35
C ARG A 27 -7.38 -15.70 -4.02
N ASP A 28 -6.81 -16.89 -3.95
CA ASP A 28 -6.22 -17.43 -2.72
C ASP A 28 -4.87 -16.79 -2.40
N LYS A 29 -4.04 -16.50 -3.42
CA LYS A 29 -2.82 -15.69 -3.26
C LYS A 29 -3.16 -14.34 -2.62
N ARG A 30 -4.15 -13.63 -3.16
CA ARG A 30 -4.57 -12.32 -2.65
C ARG A 30 -5.17 -12.41 -1.24
N ARG A 31 -6.03 -13.39 -0.96
CA ARG A 31 -6.60 -13.60 0.39
C ARG A 31 -5.50 -13.87 1.42
N ARG A 32 -4.56 -14.75 1.08
CA ARG A 32 -3.43 -15.09 1.94
C ARG A 32 -2.52 -13.88 2.14
N HIS A 33 -2.25 -13.11 1.09
CA HIS A 33 -1.49 -11.87 1.18
C HIS A 33 -2.18 -10.81 2.05
N GLN A 34 -3.49 -10.61 1.90
CA GLN A 34 -4.25 -9.70 2.76
C GLN A 34 -4.20 -10.13 4.24
N MET A 35 -4.31 -11.42 4.53
CA MET A 35 -4.24 -11.93 5.90
C MET A 35 -2.84 -11.83 6.50
N ILE A 36 -1.78 -12.03 5.71
CA ILE A 36 -0.39 -12.05 6.21
C ILE A 36 0.24 -10.66 6.23
N MET A 37 -0.13 -9.77 5.30
CA MET A 37 0.52 -8.47 5.14
C MET A 37 -0.39 -7.30 5.54
N HIS A 38 -1.60 -7.21 4.97
CA HIS A 38 -2.49 -6.06 5.22
C HIS A 38 -2.99 -5.98 6.67
N TRP A 39 -3.46 -7.10 7.24
CA TRP A 39 -3.97 -7.11 8.61
C TRP A 39 -2.88 -6.77 9.64
N PRO A 40 -1.70 -7.40 9.60
CA PRO A 40 -0.59 -6.99 10.46
C PRO A 40 -0.13 -5.56 10.22
N ALA A 41 -0.03 -5.11 8.97
CA ALA A 41 0.31 -3.73 8.64
C ALA A 41 -0.69 -2.72 9.24
N PHE A 42 -1.98 -3.02 9.14
CA PHE A 42 -3.05 -2.20 9.72
C PHE A 42 -2.92 -2.14 11.25
N LEU A 43 -2.72 -3.29 11.90
CA LEU A 43 -2.53 -3.36 13.36
C LEU A 43 -1.29 -2.58 13.80
N ILE A 44 -0.15 -2.77 13.11
CA ILE A 44 1.09 -2.04 13.40
C ILE A 44 0.87 -0.54 13.23
N THR A 45 0.26 -0.11 12.13
CA THR A 45 -0.04 1.32 11.88
C THR A 45 -0.94 1.88 12.97
N PHE A 46 -1.96 1.13 13.40
CA PHE A 46 -2.84 1.50 14.51
C PHE A 46 -2.05 1.67 15.81
N PHE A 47 -1.22 0.72 16.20
CA PHE A 47 -0.37 0.84 17.39
C PHE A 47 0.61 2.01 17.32
N LEU A 48 1.19 2.28 16.15
CA LEU A 48 2.10 3.41 15.95
C LEU A 48 1.38 4.75 16.10
N MET A 49 0.13 4.87 15.63
CA MET A 49 -0.69 6.06 15.85
C MET A 49 -0.98 6.29 17.35
N PHE A 50 -1.30 5.24 18.11
CA PHE A 50 -1.54 5.34 19.55
C PHE A 50 -0.27 5.66 20.35
N SER A 51 0.89 5.25 19.85
CA SER A 51 2.19 5.52 20.48
C SER A 51 2.75 6.91 20.11
N GLU A 52 1.94 7.76 19.48
CA GLU A 52 2.32 9.11 19.02
C GLU A 52 3.57 9.16 18.14
N VAL A 53 3.86 8.06 17.41
CA VAL A 53 5.01 8.01 16.51
C VAL A 53 4.82 9.04 15.41
N ASN A 54 5.89 9.77 15.09
CA ASN A 54 5.88 10.81 14.08
C ASN A 54 5.32 10.28 12.75
N TYR A 55 4.31 10.96 12.20
CA TYR A 55 3.62 10.57 10.97
C TYR A 55 4.58 10.36 9.79
N ALA A 56 5.72 11.06 9.74
CA ALA A 56 6.75 10.88 8.72
C ALA A 56 7.30 9.44 8.72
N VAL A 57 7.51 8.87 9.90
CA VAL A 57 8.00 7.49 10.07
C VAL A 57 6.92 6.50 9.60
N ILE A 58 5.67 6.72 10.02
CA ILE A 58 4.53 5.89 9.62
C ILE A 58 4.37 5.90 8.09
N MET A 59 4.42 7.07 7.46
CA MET A 59 4.34 7.22 6.00
C MET A 59 5.50 6.54 5.27
N THR A 60 6.70 6.54 5.86
CA THR A 60 7.88 5.87 5.29
C THR A 60 7.73 4.35 5.33
N LEU A 61 7.29 3.81 6.47
CA LEU A 61 6.97 2.39 6.60
C LEU A 61 5.89 1.97 5.61
N TYR A 62 4.84 2.78 5.50
CA TYR A 62 3.75 2.56 4.56
C TYR A 62 4.23 2.52 3.11
N THR A 63 5.10 3.47 2.73
CA THR A 63 5.73 3.50 1.40
C THR A 63 6.51 2.22 1.13
N GLY A 64 7.24 1.71 2.13
CA GLY A 64 7.93 0.41 2.04
C GLY A 64 6.97 -0.75 1.79
N MET A 65 5.80 -0.78 2.42
CA MET A 65 4.78 -1.81 2.18
C MET A 65 4.30 -1.80 0.73
N MET A 66 4.00 -0.63 0.17
CA MET A 66 3.62 -0.53 -1.26
C MET A 66 4.72 -1.04 -2.20
N VAL A 67 5.99 -0.78 -1.90
CA VAL A 67 7.10 -1.32 -2.69
C VAL A 67 7.16 -2.85 -2.58
N ILE A 68 6.95 -3.41 -1.40
CA ILE A 68 6.89 -4.87 -1.19
C ILE A 68 5.73 -5.48 -1.99
N GLU A 69 4.57 -4.82 -2.03
CA GLU A 69 3.44 -5.26 -2.86
C GLU A 69 3.79 -5.26 -4.35
N LEU A 70 4.49 -4.24 -4.84
CA LEU A 70 4.97 -4.21 -6.24
C LEU A 70 5.99 -5.33 -6.51
N VAL A 71 6.82 -5.72 -5.54
CA VAL A 71 7.71 -6.89 -5.67
C VAL A 71 6.89 -8.17 -5.78
N ILE A 72 5.96 -8.39 -4.85
CA ILE A 72 5.18 -9.63 -4.76
C ILE A 72 4.28 -9.82 -6.00
N PHE A 73 3.58 -8.77 -6.43
CA PHE A 73 2.64 -8.87 -7.53
C PHE A 73 3.21 -8.47 -8.89
N GLY A 74 4.34 -7.76 -8.93
CA GLY A 74 4.99 -7.37 -10.17
C GLY A 74 6.08 -8.35 -10.57
N LEU A 75 7.06 -8.58 -9.69
CA LEU A 75 8.23 -9.39 -10.03
C LEU A 75 8.00 -10.89 -9.83
N LEU A 76 7.31 -11.28 -8.76
CA LEU A 76 7.10 -12.71 -8.45
C LEU A 76 5.89 -13.31 -9.18
N ASP A 77 5.02 -12.46 -9.75
CA ASP A 77 3.91 -12.90 -10.57
C ASP A 77 4.28 -12.81 -12.06
N ILE A 78 4.19 -13.93 -12.76
CA ILE A 78 4.53 -14.08 -14.19
C ILE A 78 3.58 -13.25 -15.07
N LYS A 79 2.41 -12.85 -14.54
CA LYS A 79 1.34 -12.20 -15.31
C LYS A 79 1.70 -10.80 -15.82
N PHE A 80 2.53 -10.04 -15.11
CA PHE A 80 2.64 -8.58 -15.33
C PHE A 80 3.89 -8.12 -16.08
N ASN A 81 4.79 -9.04 -16.45
CA ASN A 81 6.03 -8.78 -17.19
C ASN A 81 6.78 -7.53 -16.67
N TYR A 82 6.77 -7.37 -15.35
CA TYR A 82 7.29 -6.21 -14.66
C TYR A 82 8.79 -6.41 -14.47
N SER A 83 9.59 -5.46 -14.96
CA SER A 83 11.05 -5.58 -14.87
C SER A 83 11.60 -4.97 -13.59
N LEU A 84 12.79 -5.41 -13.17
CA LEU A 84 13.52 -4.81 -12.04
C LEU A 84 13.74 -3.30 -12.23
N ILE A 85 13.96 -2.86 -13.47
CA ILE A 85 14.14 -1.44 -13.81
C ILE A 85 12.84 -0.66 -13.56
N GLU A 86 11.69 -1.24 -13.88
CA GLU A 86 10.39 -0.61 -13.60
C GLU A 86 10.09 -0.57 -12.10
N LEU A 87 10.44 -1.62 -11.35
CA LEU A 87 10.38 -1.60 -9.89
C LEU A 87 11.22 -0.48 -9.30
N LEU A 88 12.47 -0.34 -9.74
CA LEU A 88 13.37 0.69 -9.21
C LEU A 88 12.81 2.10 -9.49
N LYS A 89 12.27 2.34 -10.69
CA LYS A 89 11.64 3.62 -11.05
C LYS A 89 10.43 3.91 -10.17
N ASP A 90 9.56 2.93 -9.98
CA ASP A 90 8.36 3.11 -9.16
C ASP A 90 8.72 3.29 -7.68
N ALA A 91 9.69 2.54 -7.16
CA ALA A 91 10.16 2.67 -5.78
C ALA A 91 10.80 4.06 -5.52
N LEU A 92 11.67 4.52 -6.42
CA LEU A 92 12.24 5.87 -6.34
C LEU A 92 11.16 6.94 -6.39
N PHE A 93 10.18 6.80 -7.30
CA PHE A 93 9.05 7.72 -7.37
C PHE A 93 8.26 7.73 -6.06
N LEU A 94 7.94 6.56 -5.49
CA LEU A 94 7.19 6.43 -4.25
C LEU A 94 7.95 7.07 -3.08
N PHE A 95 9.24 6.76 -2.87
CA PHE A 95 10.01 7.36 -1.78
C PHE A 95 10.20 8.87 -1.95
N PHE A 96 10.48 9.33 -3.17
CA PHE A 96 10.61 10.76 -3.45
C PHE A 96 9.30 11.52 -3.22
N THR A 97 8.18 10.95 -3.68
CA THR A 97 6.84 11.50 -3.45
C THR A 97 6.52 11.51 -1.96
N ASN A 98 6.88 10.47 -1.20
CA ASN A 98 6.68 10.43 0.24
C ASN A 98 7.42 11.58 0.94
N LEU A 99 8.69 11.79 0.60
CA LEU A 99 9.47 12.92 1.14
C LEU A 99 8.81 14.27 0.82
N ILE A 100 8.41 14.49 -0.42
CA ILE A 100 7.69 15.72 -0.83
C ILE A 100 6.39 15.87 -0.06
N VAL A 101 5.60 14.80 0.07
CA VAL A 101 4.29 14.86 0.71
C VAL A 101 4.41 15.17 2.20
N VAL A 102 5.32 14.51 2.89
CA VAL A 102 5.51 14.63 4.34
C VAL A 102 6.14 15.98 4.68
N TYR A 103 7.21 16.39 3.99
CA TYR A 103 7.98 17.57 4.40
C TYR A 103 7.52 18.87 3.73
N LEU A 104 6.78 18.81 2.63
CA LEU A 104 6.41 19.99 1.86
C LEU A 104 4.90 20.11 1.66
N VAL A 105 4.25 19.15 0.99
CA VAL A 105 2.84 19.30 0.57
C VAL A 105 1.90 19.31 1.77
N THR A 106 2.04 18.38 2.71
CA THR A 106 1.15 18.30 3.88
C THR A 106 1.27 19.54 4.78
N PRO A 107 2.49 19.99 5.16
CA PRO A 107 2.64 21.22 5.93
C PRO A 107 2.07 22.45 5.22
N LEU A 108 2.34 22.62 3.92
CA LEU A 108 1.85 23.76 3.16
C LEU A 108 0.32 23.74 3.02
N PHE A 109 -0.27 22.58 2.75
CA PHE A 109 -1.72 22.42 2.65
C PHE A 109 -2.41 22.79 3.97
N LEU A 110 -1.90 22.29 5.09
CA LEU A 110 -2.45 22.58 6.41
C LEU A 110 -2.25 24.05 6.80
N PHE A 111 -1.10 24.64 6.47
CA PHE A 111 -0.85 26.06 6.67
C PHE A 111 -1.85 26.93 5.88
N ALA A 112 -2.05 26.62 4.59
CA ALA A 112 -3.02 27.30 3.75
C ALA A 112 -4.45 27.15 4.29
N LEU A 113 -4.80 25.95 4.79
CA LEU A 113 -6.11 25.71 5.40
C LEU A 113 -6.33 26.58 6.64
N ASN A 114 -5.33 26.70 7.52
CA ASN A 114 -5.39 27.62 8.66
C ASN A 114 -5.57 29.08 8.23
N TYR A 115 -4.89 29.52 7.17
CA TYR A 115 -5.03 30.90 6.68
C TYR A 115 -6.42 31.19 6.11
N LEU A 116 -7.08 30.18 5.53
CA LEU A 116 -8.41 30.29 4.96
C LEU A 116 -9.53 30.20 6.01
N THR A 117 -9.22 29.72 7.22
CA THR A 117 -10.18 29.62 8.32
C THR A 117 -9.94 30.69 9.37
N ALA A 118 -11.00 31.24 9.97
CA ALA A 118 -10.87 32.25 11.03
C ALA A 118 -10.24 31.74 12.35
N ALA A 119 -9.89 30.45 12.42
CA ALA A 119 -9.32 29.80 13.59
C ALA A 119 -7.92 29.25 13.27
N ASN A 120 -6.96 29.53 14.16
CA ASN A 120 -5.62 28.97 14.09
C ASN A 120 -5.59 27.60 14.78
N TYR A 121 -5.68 26.52 14.01
CA TYR A 121 -5.63 25.17 14.54
C TYR A 121 -4.18 24.65 14.62
N ILE A 122 -3.83 24.03 15.74
CA ILE A 122 -2.64 23.17 15.83
C ILE A 122 -3.04 21.78 15.37
N PHE A 123 -2.65 21.41 14.15
CA PHE A 123 -2.97 20.08 13.61
C PHE A 123 -2.14 18.99 14.30
N THR A 124 -2.86 18.03 14.89
CA THR A 124 -2.30 16.85 15.54
C THR A 124 -1.55 15.96 14.55
N ASN A 125 -0.70 15.08 15.06
CA ASN A 125 0.04 14.10 14.26
C ASN A 125 -0.90 13.23 13.40
N ASN A 126 -2.06 12.86 13.93
CA ASN A 126 -3.06 12.04 13.23
C ASN A 126 -3.70 12.78 12.05
N ILE A 127 -3.98 14.09 12.19
CA ILE A 127 -4.50 14.89 11.07
C ILE A 127 -3.45 15.00 9.98
N ARG A 128 -2.18 15.26 10.34
CA ARG A 128 -1.06 15.31 9.38
C ARG A 128 -0.93 13.98 8.64
N LEU A 129 -0.97 12.86 9.37
CA LEU A 129 -0.91 11.53 8.80
C LEU A 129 -2.05 11.29 7.78
N ALA A 130 -3.30 11.57 8.16
CA ALA A 130 -4.45 11.37 7.27
C ALA A 130 -4.34 12.22 6.00
N VAL A 131 -3.93 13.48 6.14
CA VAL A 131 -3.73 14.38 4.99
C VAL A 131 -2.56 13.93 4.11
N SER A 132 -1.47 13.45 4.70
CA SER A 132 -0.35 12.87 3.94
C SER A 132 -0.77 11.64 3.15
N PHE A 133 -1.56 10.74 3.73
CA PHE A 133 -2.11 9.59 2.99
C PHE A 133 -2.89 10.03 1.76
N ILE A 134 -3.80 11.01 1.90
CA ILE A 134 -4.63 11.51 0.79
C ILE A 134 -3.74 12.04 -0.34
N HIS A 135 -2.81 12.95 -0.03
CA HIS A 135 -1.93 13.54 -1.04
C HIS A 135 -1.03 12.51 -1.71
N PHE A 136 -0.44 11.61 -0.92
CA PHE A 136 0.42 10.54 -1.42
C PHE A 136 -0.32 9.64 -2.41
N TYR A 137 -1.54 9.23 -2.06
CA TYR A 137 -2.37 8.41 -2.94
C TYR A 137 -2.81 9.13 -4.21
N LEU A 138 -3.15 10.40 -4.13
CA LEU A 138 -3.48 11.20 -5.30
C LEU A 138 -2.29 11.31 -6.26
N PHE A 139 -1.08 11.54 -5.75
CA PHE A 139 0.14 11.55 -6.56
C PHE A 139 0.41 10.19 -7.22
N TRP A 140 0.29 9.10 -6.46
CA TRP A 140 0.49 7.76 -6.99
C TRP A 140 -0.52 7.40 -8.07
N TYR A 141 -1.80 7.69 -7.83
CA TYR A 141 -2.87 7.51 -8.81
C TYR A 141 -2.60 8.33 -10.08
N ALA A 142 -2.24 9.60 -9.94
CA ALA A 142 -1.94 10.47 -11.08
C ALA A 142 -0.74 9.94 -11.88
N PHE A 143 0.33 9.51 -11.21
CA PHE A 143 1.52 8.93 -11.83
C PHE A 143 1.19 7.67 -12.65
N ILE A 144 0.41 6.75 -12.09
CA ILE A 144 0.00 5.54 -12.82
C ILE A 144 -0.82 5.91 -14.06
N ASN A 145 -1.82 6.78 -13.92
CA ASN A 145 -2.65 7.19 -15.06
C ASN A 145 -1.85 7.91 -16.15
N LEU A 146 -0.92 8.78 -15.74
CA LEU A 146 -0.01 9.44 -16.66
C LEU A 146 0.87 8.42 -17.39
N THR A 147 1.42 7.45 -16.67
CA THR A 147 2.25 6.38 -17.24
C THR A 147 1.47 5.51 -18.22
N ILE A 148 0.23 5.16 -17.90
CA ILE A 148 -0.68 4.44 -18.81
C ILE A 148 -0.88 5.23 -20.10
N LYS A 149 -1.15 6.54 -20.00
CA LYS A 149 -1.34 7.41 -21.17
C LYS A 149 -0.08 7.52 -22.03
N ILE A 150 1.08 7.73 -21.41
CA ILE A 150 2.37 7.90 -22.11
C ILE A 150 2.79 6.59 -22.80
N LYS A 151 2.75 5.47 -22.08
CA LYS A 151 3.15 4.15 -22.62
C LYS A 151 2.06 3.51 -23.48
N LYS A 152 0.85 4.09 -23.54
CA LYS A 152 -0.35 3.51 -24.18
C LYS A 152 -0.61 2.05 -23.75
N ASN A 153 -0.29 1.72 -22.50
CA ASN A 153 -0.40 0.37 -21.97
C ASN A 153 -1.38 0.32 -20.80
N PRO A 154 -2.64 -0.09 -21.02
CA PRO A 154 -3.66 -0.16 -19.97
C PRO A 154 -3.38 -1.25 -18.93
N LEU A 155 -2.52 -2.24 -19.23
CA LEU A 155 -2.20 -3.30 -18.28
C LEU A 155 -1.55 -2.74 -17.02
N LEU A 156 -0.80 -1.63 -17.10
CA LEU A 156 -0.13 -0.98 -15.97
C LEU A 156 -1.08 -0.50 -14.86
N LYS A 157 -2.40 -0.49 -15.11
CA LYS A 157 -3.42 -0.23 -14.09
C LYS A 157 -3.31 -1.18 -12.90
N TRP A 158 -2.79 -2.39 -13.10
CA TRP A 158 -2.63 -3.41 -12.05
C TRP A 158 -1.89 -2.86 -10.81
N LYS A 159 -0.93 -1.94 -10.99
CA LYS A 159 -0.16 -1.33 -9.90
C LYS A 159 -1.07 -0.66 -8.89
N TRP A 160 -1.96 0.23 -9.37
CA TRP A 160 -2.94 0.93 -8.54
C TRP A 160 -3.88 -0.04 -7.87
N GLU A 161 -4.21 -1.10 -8.58
CA GLU A 161 -5.20 -2.01 -8.14
C GLU A 161 -4.72 -3.03 -7.08
N VAL A 162 -3.41 -3.13 -6.92
CA VAL A 162 -2.75 -3.89 -5.85
C VAL A 162 -2.47 -2.96 -4.67
N THR A 163 -1.92 -1.77 -4.92
CA THR A 163 -1.43 -0.87 -3.86
C THR A 163 -2.45 0.18 -3.39
N GLY A 164 -3.57 0.34 -4.11
CA GLY A 164 -4.59 1.35 -3.84
C GLY A 164 -5.52 0.95 -2.70
N ILE A 165 -5.95 1.92 -1.88
CA ILE A 165 -6.96 1.73 -0.81
C ILE A 165 -8.25 1.10 -1.37
N MET A 166 -8.57 1.37 -2.65
CA MET A 166 -9.73 0.84 -3.36
C MET A 166 -9.36 -0.31 -4.30
N ALA A 167 -8.62 -1.31 -3.81
CA ALA A 167 -8.38 -2.56 -4.54
C ALA A 167 -9.69 -3.33 -4.74
N SER A 168 -10.53 -2.91 -5.71
CA SER A 168 -11.82 -3.51 -6.00
C SER A 168 -11.65 -4.95 -6.51
N ASP A 169 -12.33 -5.89 -5.84
CA ASP A 169 -12.50 -7.33 -6.16
C ASP A 169 -13.22 -7.62 -7.48
N LYS A 170 -13.34 -6.64 -8.39
CA LYS A 170 -13.95 -6.87 -9.69
C LYS A 170 -13.05 -7.82 -10.49
N LYS A 171 -13.50 -9.08 -10.60
CA LYS A 171 -13.07 -10.14 -11.54
C LYS A 171 -12.11 -9.61 -12.60
N ARG A 172 -10.81 -9.71 -12.36
CA ARG A 172 -9.80 -9.24 -13.33
C ARG A 172 -9.40 -10.37 -14.24
N PHE A 173 -9.94 -10.29 -15.46
CA PHE A 173 -9.46 -10.87 -16.70
C PHE A 173 -8.84 -12.27 -16.53
N ALA A 174 -9.69 -13.27 -16.73
CA ALA A 174 -9.28 -14.51 -17.38
C ALA A 174 -8.75 -14.11 -18.77
N VAL A 175 -7.45 -13.91 -18.87
CA VAL A 175 -6.77 -14.00 -20.16
C VAL A 175 -6.50 -15.49 -20.31
N LYS A 176 -7.26 -16.11 -21.22
CA LYS A 176 -6.95 -17.45 -21.73
C LYS A 176 -5.67 -17.39 -22.55
#